data_AF-A0A150UXD7-F1
#
_entry.id   AF-A0A150UXD7-F1
#
_cell.length_a   1.000
_cell.length_b   1.000
_cell.length_c   1.000
_cell.angle_alpha   90.00
_cell.angle_beta   90.00
_cell.angle_gamma   90.00
#
_symmetry.space_group_name_H-M   'P 1'
#
loop_
_entity.id
_entity.type
_entity.pdbx_description
1 polymer ?
#
loop_
_entity_poly.entity_id
_entity_poly.type
_entity_poly.pdbx_seq_one_letter_code
_entity_poly.pdbx_strand_id
1 'polypeptide(L)' 'KEKIDAPKKCRRKTSLKRKAYEYSKMCDADVCVGIRIRETGQVYLLSADASGFWAFLASQLVWGRAFR' A
#
# COMPACT_ATOMS: atom_id res chain seq x y z
N LYS A 1 26.02 -18.58 2.32
CA LYS A 1 25.33 -17.33 2.73
C LYS A 1 24.15 -17.17 1.77
N GLU A 2 23.02 -17.75 2.12
CA GLU A 2 21.86 -17.86 1.23
C GLU A 2 21.21 -16.47 1.09
N LYS A 3 21.28 -15.90 -0.11
CA LYS A 3 20.54 -14.69 -0.44
C LYS A 3 19.08 -15.10 -0.53
N ILE A 4 18.28 -14.73 0.47
CA ILE A 4 16.82 -14.79 0.39
C ILE A 4 16.40 -13.72 -0.62
N ASP A 5 16.40 -14.08 -1.90
CA ASP A 5 15.93 -13.23 -2.98
C ASP A 5 14.42 -13.08 -2.83
N ALA A 6 14.00 -12.01 -2.16
CA ALA A 6 12.59 -11.66 -2.08
C ALA A 6 12.01 -11.62 -3.51
N PRO A 7 10.88 -12.30 -3.77
CA PRO A 7 10.37 -12.45 -5.13
C PRO A 7 10.17 -11.08 -5.79
N LYS A 8 10.40 -10.98 -7.10
CA LYS A 8 10.35 -9.70 -7.86
C LYS A 8 9.09 -8.86 -7.56
N LYS A 9 7.94 -9.52 -7.30
CA LYS A 9 6.68 -8.89 -6.87
C LYS A 9 6.83 -8.12 -5.54
N CYS A 10 7.45 -8.72 -4.52
CA CYS A 10 7.71 -8.08 -3.23
C CYS A 10 8.65 -6.87 -3.37
N ARG A 11 9.70 -6.98 -4.18
CA ARG A 11 10.65 -5.87 -4.40
C ARG A 11 9.96 -4.64 -5.01
N ARG A 12 9.12 -4.84 -6.05
CA ARG A 12 8.36 -3.75 -6.68
C ARG A 12 7.36 -3.10 -5.73
N LYS A 13 6.67 -3.90 -4.91
CA LYS A 13 5.75 -3.40 -3.88
C LYS A 13 6.48 -2.51 -2.88
N THR A 14 7.62 -2.94 -2.36
CA THR A 14 8.43 -2.13 -1.44
C THR A 14 8.93 -0.84 -2.08
N SER A 15 9.41 -0.89 -3.33
CA SER A 15 9.84 0.32 -4.04
C SER A 15 8.69 1.31 -4.27
N LEU A 16 7.48 0.82 -4.57
CA LEU A 16 6.30 1.68 -4.74
C LEU A 16 5.93 2.37 -3.42
N LYS A 17 5.94 1.63 -2.31
CA LYS A 17 5.73 2.22 -0.97
C LYS A 17 6.74 3.32 -0.66
N ARG A 18 8.02 3.07 -0.95
CA ARG A 18 9.10 4.04 -0.71
C ARG A 18 8.88 5.32 -1.51
N LYS A 19 8.56 5.21 -2.79
CA LYS A 19 8.28 6.38 -3.66
C LYS A 19 7.08 7.20 -3.19
N ALA A 20 6.01 6.54 -2.73
CA ALA A 20 4.84 7.24 -2.20
C ALA A 20 5.18 8.06 -0.95
N TYR A 21 5.99 7.49 -0.05
CA TYR A 21 6.49 8.20 1.14
C TYR A 21 7.45 9.33 0.79
N GLU A 22 8.39 9.10 -0.11
CA GLU A 22 9.33 10.11 -0.62
C GLU A 22 8.56 11.32 -1.20
N TYR A 23 7.54 11.08 -2.03
CA TYR A 23 6.70 12.14 -2.60
C TYR A 23 5.92 12.90 -1.53
N SER A 24 5.27 12.18 -0.60
CA SER A 24 4.56 12.80 0.53
C SER A 24 5.46 13.77 1.29
N LYS A 25 6.71 13.39 1.55
CA LYS A 25 7.69 14.25 2.23
C LYS A 25 8.20 15.40 1.39
N MET A 26 8.47 15.19 0.10
CA MET A 26 9.01 16.24 -0.78
C MET A 26 7.97 17.31 -1.14
N CYS A 27 6.69 16.95 -1.20
CA CYS A 27 5.63 17.81 -1.69
C CYS A 27 4.61 18.20 -0.62
N ASP A 28 4.85 17.83 0.65
CA ASP A 28 3.92 18.03 1.78
C ASP A 28 2.49 17.59 1.43
N ALA A 29 2.39 16.37 0.90
CA ALA A 29 1.15 15.82 0.37
C ALA A 29 0.74 14.57 1.14
N ASP A 30 -0.55 14.46 1.48
CA ASP A 30 -1.14 13.24 2.00
C ASP A 30 -1.36 12.25 0.84
N VAL A 31 -0.58 11.16 0.81
CA VAL A 31 -0.60 10.18 -0.30
C VAL A 31 -1.20 8.86 0.15
N CYS A 32 -2.07 8.27 -0.69
CA CYS A 32 -2.59 6.92 -0.50
C CYS A 32 -2.33 6.04 -1.74
N VAL A 33 -1.97 4.77 -1.52
CA VAL A 33 -1.76 3.77 -2.56
C VAL A 33 -2.58 2.51 -2.24
N GLY A 34 -3.59 2.26 -3.06
CA GLY A 34 -4.35 1.00 -3.07
C GLY A 34 -3.77 0.00 -4.07
N ILE A 35 -3.50 -1.24 -3.62
CA ILE A 35 -3.00 -2.32 -4.47
C ILE A 35 -3.95 -3.50 -4.35
N ARG A 36 -4.64 -3.85 -5.45
CA ARG A 36 -5.38 -5.12 -5.55
C ARG A 36 -4.55 -6.15 -6.30
N ILE A 37 -4.21 -7.25 -5.63
CA ILE A 37 -3.60 -8.41 -6.28
C ILE A 37 -4.71 -9.12 -7.05
N ARG A 38 -4.63 -9.09 -8.37
CA ARG A 38 -5.67 -9.66 -9.25
C ARG A 38 -5.86 -11.16 -9.04
N GLU A 39 -4.76 -11.87 -8.81
CA GLU A 39 -4.72 -13.33 -8.62
C GLU A 39 -5.42 -13.78 -7.34
N THR A 40 -5.19 -13.09 -6.22
CA THR A 40 -5.69 -13.49 -4.90
C THR A 40 -6.88 -12.65 -4.42
N GLY A 41 -7.25 -11.60 -5.17
CA GLY A 41 -8.21 -10.59 -4.76
C GLY A 41 -7.75 -9.70 -3.59
N GLN A 42 -6.57 -9.97 -3.00
CA GLN A 42 -6.09 -9.27 -1.81
C GLN A 42 -5.87 -7.79 -2.09
N VAL A 43 -6.46 -6.94 -1.25
CA VAL A 43 -6.27 -5.49 -1.30
C VAL A 43 -5.31 -5.06 -0.20
N TYR A 44 -4.33 -4.25 -0.55
CA TYR A 44 -3.43 -3.59 0.37
C TYR A 44 -3.63 -2.08 0.23
N LEU A 45 -3.83 -1.42 1.37
CA LEU A 45 -3.79 0.04 1.44
C LEU A 45 -2.48 0.44 2.12
N LEU A 46 -1.76 1.38 1.51
CA LEU A 46 -0.70 2.12 2.16
C LEU A 46 -1.14 3.57 2.21
N SER A 47 -1.08 4.17 3.38
CA SER A 47 -1.25 5.61 3.53
C SER A 47 0.05 6.22 4.06
N ALA A 48 0.42 7.35 3.48
CA ALA A 48 1.56 8.18 3.83
C ALA A 48 0.99 9.58 4.06
N ASP A 49 0.35 9.72 5.21
CA ASP A 49 -0.32 10.93 5.67
C ASP A 49 0.00 11.13 7.14
N ALA A 50 0.29 12.37 7.52
CA ALA A 50 0.52 12.73 8.93
C ALA A 50 -0.82 12.97 9.67
N SER A 51 -1.87 13.30 8.92
CA SER A 51 -3.16 13.76 9.40
C SER A 51 -4.15 12.64 9.75
N GLY A 52 -3.91 11.40 9.28
CA GLY A 52 -4.89 10.32 9.38
C GLY A 52 -6.03 10.45 8.35
N PHE A 53 -5.94 11.38 7.38
CA PHE A 53 -7.02 11.69 6.44
C PHE A 53 -7.53 10.45 5.68
N TRP A 54 -6.65 9.51 5.34
CA TRP A 54 -7.01 8.31 4.58
C TRP A 54 -7.51 7.14 5.45
N ALA A 55 -7.64 7.31 6.77
CA ALA A 55 -8.05 6.24 7.68
C ALA A 55 -9.45 5.65 7.35
N PHE A 56 -10.35 6.45 6.78
CA PHE A 56 -11.67 5.97 6.35
C PHE A 56 -11.58 4.94 5.22
N LEU A 57 -10.59 5.04 4.32
CA LEU A 57 -10.38 4.08 3.24
C LEU A 57 -9.96 2.71 3.78
N ALA A 58 -9.17 2.68 4.86
CA ALA A 58 -8.80 1.42 5.51
C ALA A 58 -10.04 0.71 6.07
N SER A 59 -10.98 1.47 6.63
CA SER A 59 -12.23 0.93 7.22
C SER A 59 -13.15 0.30 6.17
N GLN A 60 -13.27 0.94 4.99
CA GLN A 60 -14.10 0.45 3.87
C GLN A 60 -13.57 -0.88 3.29
N LEU A 61 -12.25 -1.06 3.25
CA LEU A 61 -11.62 -2.24 2.66
C LEU A 61 -11.63 -3.48 3.57
N VAL A 62 -11.77 -3.32 4.89
CA VAL A 62 -11.89 -4.44 5.84
C VAL A 62 -13.30 -5.04 5.82
N TRP A 63 -14.33 -4.23 5.55
CA TRP A 63 -15.72 -4.70 5.38
C TRP A 63 -15.97 -5.43 4.05
N GLY A 64 -15.11 -5.24 3.05
CA GLY A 64 -15.24 -5.86 1.72
C GLY A 64 -14.96 -7.37 1.63
N ARG A 65 -14.66 -8.06 2.75
CA ARG A 65 -14.58 -9.55 2.77
C ARG A 65 -15.96 -10.24 2.80
N ALA A 66 -17.06 -9.47 2.82
CA ALA A 66 -18.41 -10.02 2.99
C ALA A 66 -19.27 -10.13 1.71
N PHE A 67 -18.79 -9.69 0.54
CA PHE A 67 -19.51 -9.93 -0.72
C PHE A 67 -18.78 -10.98 -1.54
N ARG A 68 -19.19 -12.23 -1.31
CA ARG A 68 -19.12 -13.33 -2.25
C ARG A 68 -20.23 -13.16 -3.29
#